data_AF-A0A7J5W9K1-F1
#
_entry.id   AF-A0A7J5W9K1-F1
#
_cell.length_a   1.000
_cell.length_b   1.000
_cell.length_c   1.000
_cell.angle_alpha   90.00
_cell.angle_beta   90.00
_cell.angle_gamma   90.00
#
_symmetry.space_group_name_H-M   'P 1'
#
loop_
_entity.id
_entity.type
_entity.pdbx_description
1 polymer ?
#
loop_
_entity_poly.entity_id
_entity_poly.type
_entity_poly.pdbx_seq_one_letter_code
_entity_poly.pdbx_strand_id
1 'polypeptide(L)'
;MKFVSVRDLRGKSADIWRDLPDEREMVITSNGRPVAILAAVNESNLEESLAAFRQNRAIDAVASLQRRSVSRGLDALTPDDIGAEIAAVREARTR
;
A
#
# COMPACT_ATOMS: atom_id res chain seq x y z
N MET A 1 -19.04 -7.68 3.86
CA MET A 1 -18.28 -6.68 3.08
C MET A 1 -19.26 -5.95 2.17
N LYS A 2 -19.68 -4.76 2.60
CA LYS A 2 -20.68 -3.93 1.93
C LYS A 2 -20.02 -3.12 0.81
N PHE A 3 -20.67 -3.06 -0.34
CA PHE A 3 -20.25 -2.22 -1.47
C PHE A 3 -21.10 -0.95 -1.51
N VAL A 4 -20.45 0.19 -1.64
CA VAL A 4 -21.08 1.51 -1.68
C VAL A 4 -20.66 2.20 -2.98
N SER A 5 -21.61 2.63 -3.80
CA SER A 5 -21.27 3.43 -4.98
C SER A 5 -20.82 4.83 -4.57
N VAL A 6 -19.95 5.48 -5.35
CA VAL A 6 -19.60 6.90 -5.13
C VAL A 6 -20.84 7.82 -5.13
N ARG A 7 -21.93 7.41 -5.79
CA ARG A 7 -23.21 8.13 -5.78
C ARG A 7 -23.92 7.96 -4.44
N ASP A 8 -23.99 6.74 -3.90
CA ASP A 8 -24.58 6.48 -2.58
C ASP A 8 -23.73 7.12 -1.47
N LEU A 9 -22.40 7.09 -1.58
CA LEU A 9 -21.51 7.76 -0.63
C LEU A 9 -21.82 9.26 -0.50
N ARG A 10 -22.19 9.90 -1.61
CA ARG A 10 -22.62 11.30 -1.64
C ARG A 10 -24.05 11.49 -1.11
N GLY A 11 -24.99 10.65 -1.55
CA GLY A 11 -26.42 10.85 -1.32
C GLY A 11 -26.96 10.27 -0.01
N LYS A 12 -26.25 9.31 0.61
CA LYS A 12 -26.67 8.53 1.79
C LYS A 12 -25.58 8.48 2.85
N SER A 13 -24.77 9.53 2.96
CA SER A 13 -23.61 9.57 3.86
C SER A 13 -23.99 9.28 5.32
N ALA A 14 -25.12 9.82 5.80
CA ALA A 14 -25.60 9.57 7.17
C ALA A 14 -25.84 8.08 7.47
N ASP A 15 -26.49 7.36 6.55
CA ASP A 15 -26.72 5.92 6.70
C ASP A 15 -25.41 5.15 6.67
N ILE A 16 -24.50 5.53 5.77
CA ILE A 16 -23.19 4.89 5.64
C ILE A 16 -22.37 5.06 6.91
N TRP A 17 -22.33 6.27 7.50
CA TRP A 17 -21.60 6.53 8.74
C TRP A 17 -22.19 5.78 9.94
N ARG A 18 -23.52 5.64 9.98
CA ARG A 18 -24.19 4.84 11.02
C ARG A 18 -23.85 3.36 10.91
N ASP A 19 -23.81 2.83 9.69
CA ASP A 19 -23.61 1.39 9.45
C ASP A 19 -22.11 0.99 9.44
N LEU A 20 -21.18 1.94 9.23
CA LEU A 20 -19.74 1.66 9.07
C LEU A 20 -19.08 0.99 10.30
N PRO A 21 -19.36 1.39 11.56
CA PRO A 21 -18.78 0.71 12.72
C PRO A 21 -19.12 -0.79 12.78
N ASP A 22 -20.34 -1.17 12.40
CA ASP A 22 -20.79 -2.55 12.42
C ASP A 22 -20.20 -3.37 11.25
N GLU A 23 -20.12 -2.76 10.06
CA GLU A 23 -19.51 -3.38 8.89
C GLU A 23 -17.98 -3.48 8.99
N ARG A 24 -17.36 -2.63 9.83
CA ARG A 24 -15.90 -2.38 9.96
C ARG A 24 -15.26 -1.77 8.72
N GLU A 25 -15.59 -2.28 7.55
CA GLU A 25 -15.05 -1.86 6.26
C GLU A 25 -16.09 -1.95 5.15
N MET A 26 -16.06 -0.95 4.26
CA MET A 26 -16.88 -0.90 3.06
C MET A 26 -16.03 -0.67 1.83
N VAL A 27 -16.39 -1.29 0.72
CA VAL A 27 -15.72 -1.08 -0.57
C VAL A 27 -16.45 0.01 -1.35
N ILE A 28 -15.74 1.08 -1.67
CA ILE A 28 -16.26 2.16 -2.50
C ILE A 28 -16.07 1.79 -3.97
N THR A 29 -17.12 1.94 -4.77
CA THR A 29 -17.12 1.62 -6.20
C THR A 29 -17.46 2.81 -7.09
N SER A 30 -16.80 2.90 -8.24
CA SER A 30 -17.14 3.82 -9.33
C SER A 30 -17.46 3.00 -10.57
N ASN A 31 -18.66 3.18 -11.14
CA ASN A 31 -19.14 2.40 -12.29
C ASN A 31 -18.98 0.88 -12.10
N GLY A 32 -19.30 0.38 -10.90
CA GLY A 32 -19.20 -1.05 -10.53
C GLY A 32 -17.78 -1.56 -10.24
N ARG A 33 -16.74 -0.73 -10.37
CA ARG A 33 -15.35 -1.11 -10.09
C ARG A 33 -14.90 -0.61 -8.71
N PRO A 34 -14.25 -1.43 -7.88
CA PRO A 34 -13.63 -0.97 -6.63
C PRO A 34 -12.63 0.15 -6.88
N VAL A 35 -12.72 1.23 -6.10
CA VAL A 35 -11.81 2.38 -6.19
C VAL A 35 -11.22 2.79 -4.85
N ALA A 36 -11.86 2.45 -3.74
CA ALA A 36 -11.34 2.70 -2.40
C ALA A 36 -11.93 1.74 -1.37
N ILE A 37 -11.34 1.71 -0.19
CA ILE A 37 -11.88 1.06 1.01
C ILE A 37 -12.13 2.18 2.03
N LEU A 38 -13.31 2.16 2.65
CA LEU A 38 -13.65 3.00 3.79
C LEU A 38 -13.59 2.12 5.04
N ALA A 39 -12.67 2.41 5.95
CA ALA A 39 -12.49 1.67 7.19
C ALA A 39 -12.97 2.49 8.39
N ALA A 40 -13.67 1.85 9.30
CA ALA A 40 -14.06 2.43 10.58
C ALA A 40 -12.81 2.68 11.44
N VAL A 41 -12.63 3.91 11.89
CA VAL A 41 -11.56 4.31 12.81
C VAL A 41 -12.13 5.24 13.89
N ASN A 42 -11.44 5.33 15.02
CA ASN A 42 -11.71 6.25 16.11
C ASN A 42 -10.38 6.77 16.69
N GLU A 43 -10.45 7.60 17.72
CA GLU A 43 -9.29 8.25 18.34
C GLU A 43 -8.28 7.26 18.92
N SER A 44 -8.72 6.06 19.34
CA SER A 44 -7.83 5.09 19.96
C SER A 44 -7.09 4.20 18.95
N ASN A 45 -7.60 4.05 17.72
CA ASN A 45 -7.04 3.12 16.74
C ASN A 45 -6.54 3.77 15.44
N LEU A 46 -6.71 5.08 15.27
CA LEU A 46 -6.37 5.79 14.02
C LEU A 46 -4.91 5.59 13.61
N GLU A 47 -3.98 5.87 14.53
CA GLU A 47 -2.54 5.80 14.24
C GLU A 47 -2.07 4.38 13.94
N GLU A 48 -2.53 3.39 14.71
CA GLU A 48 -2.23 1.99 14.48
C GLU A 48 -2.77 1.50 13.13
N SER A 49 -4.02 1.87 12.80
CA SER A 49 -4.63 1.54 11.52
C SER A 49 -3.84 2.13 10.34
N LEU A 50 -3.44 3.41 10.44
CA LEU A 50 -2.62 4.07 9.42
C LEU A 50 -1.23 3.42 9.30
N ALA A 51 -0.61 3.05 10.41
CA ALA A 51 0.68 2.36 10.43
C ALA A 51 0.58 1.01 9.72
N ALA A 52 -0.47 0.23 9.98
CA ALA A 52 -0.72 -1.04 9.32
C ALA A 52 -0.87 -0.90 7.79
N PHE A 53 -1.63 0.09 7.30
CA PHE A 53 -1.74 0.37 5.87
C PHE A 53 -0.39 0.74 5.24
N ARG A 54 0.42 1.54 5.94
CA ARG A 54 1.77 1.94 5.48
C ARG A 54 2.72 0.75 5.44
N GLN A 55 2.68 -0.11 6.45
CA GLN A 55 3.50 -1.31 6.53
C GLN A 55 3.17 -2.28 5.40
N ASN A 56 1.90 -2.56 5.15
CA ASN A 56 1.48 -3.41 4.03
C ASN A 56 2.00 -2.89 2.69
N ARG A 57 1.87 -1.58 2.43
CA ARG A 57 2.42 -0.97 1.22
C ARG A 57 3.94 -1.11 1.10
N ALA A 58 4.66 -1.03 2.23
CA ALA A 58 6.12 -1.22 2.24
C ALA A 58 6.50 -2.68 1.92
N ILE A 59 5.78 -3.64 2.51
CA ILE A 59 5.97 -5.07 2.23
C ILE A 59 5.73 -5.37 0.74
N ASP A 60 4.62 -4.87 0.19
CA ASP A 60 4.30 -5.05 -1.24
C ASP A 60 5.36 -4.43 -2.15
N ALA A 61 5.87 -3.26 -1.79
CA ALA A 61 6.96 -2.61 -2.51
C ALA A 61 8.23 -3.48 -2.51
N VAL A 62 8.64 -3.99 -1.34
CA VAL A 62 9.80 -4.88 -1.21
C VAL A 62 9.60 -6.17 -2.01
N ALA A 63 8.44 -6.80 -1.92
CA ALA A 63 8.13 -8.01 -2.68
C ALA A 63 8.15 -7.76 -4.20
N SER A 64 7.73 -6.58 -4.65
CA SER A 64 7.84 -6.16 -6.06
C SER A 64 9.30 -5.97 -6.50
N LEU A 65 10.13 -5.34 -5.66
CA LEU A 65 11.57 -5.19 -5.90
C LEU A 65 12.26 -6.56 -6.03
N GLN A 66 11.98 -7.47 -5.10
CA GLN A 66 12.56 -8.82 -5.09
C GLN A 66 12.14 -9.63 -6.32
N ARG A 67 10.85 -9.65 -6.67
CA ARG A 67 10.38 -10.32 -7.90
C ARG A 67 11.06 -9.78 -9.15
N ARG A 68 11.25 -8.46 -9.23
CA ARG A 68 11.96 -7.83 -10.34
C ARG A 68 13.45 -8.15 -10.35
N SER A 69 14.07 -8.32 -9.18
CA SER A 69 15.46 -8.78 -9.06
C SER A 69 15.62 -10.16 -9.68
N VAL A 70 14.76 -11.10 -9.28
CA VAL A 70 14.75 -12.49 -9.79
C VAL A 70 14.49 -12.52 -11.29
N SER A 71 13.49 -11.77 -11.79
CA SER A 71 13.21 -11.75 -13.23
C SER A 71 14.36 -11.19 -14.08
N ARG A 72 15.29 -10.45 -13.45
CA ARG A 72 16.48 -9.88 -14.09
C ARG A 72 17.77 -10.65 -13.78
N GLY A 73 17.68 -11.73 -12.99
CA GLY A 73 18.85 -12.50 -12.52
C GLY A 73 19.77 -11.73 -11.57
N LEU A 74 19.32 -10.60 -11.02
CA LEU A 74 20.11 -9.75 -10.11
C LEU A 74 20.09 -10.27 -8.66
N ASP A 75 19.24 -11.26 -8.37
CA ASP A 75 19.23 -12.01 -7.12
C ASP A 75 20.49 -12.88 -6.92
N ALA A 76 21.25 -13.13 -7.99
CA ALA A 76 22.49 -13.90 -7.98
C ALA A 76 23.77 -13.05 -7.87
N LEU A 77 23.66 -11.73 -7.64
CA LEU A 77 24.82 -10.85 -7.48
C LEU A 77 25.71 -11.32 -6.33
N THR A 78 27.00 -11.46 -6.60
CA THR A 78 27.98 -11.86 -5.58
C THR A 78 28.39 -10.66 -4.72
N PRO A 79 28.97 -10.89 -3.52
CA PRO A 79 29.54 -9.82 -2.72
C PRO A 79 30.58 -8.97 -3.48
N ASP A 80 31.34 -9.59 -4.39
CA ASP A 80 32.36 -8.91 -5.20
C ASP A 80 31.73 -7.97 -6.23
N ASP A 81 30.65 -8.41 -6.91
CA ASP A 81 29.89 -7.56 -7.85
C ASP A 81 29.31 -6.32 -7.14
N ILE A 82 28.76 -6.52 -5.93
CA ILE A 82 28.21 -5.44 -5.10
C ILE A 82 29.33 -4.48 -4.68
N GLY A 83 30.48 -5.02 -4.25
CA GLY A 83 31.64 -4.22 -3.85
C GLY A 83 32.19 -3.36 -4.98
N ALA A 84 32.29 -3.93 -6.18
CA ALA A 84 32.74 -3.24 -7.38
C ALA A 84 31.81 -2.06 -7.74
N GLU A 85 30.49 -2.27 -7.70
CA GLU A 85 29.50 -1.21 -7.96
C GLU A 85 29.60 -0.08 -6.91
N ILE A 86 29.70 -0.42 -5.61
CA ILE A 86 29.84 0.57 -4.54
C ILE A 86 31.12 1.40 -4.72
N ALA A 87 32.24 0.76 -5.07
CA ALA A 87 33.51 1.44 -5.31
C ALA A 87 33.39 2.42 -6.48
N ALA A 88 32.81 1.98 -7.60
CA ALA A 88 32.59 2.80 -8.79
C ALA A 88 31.73 4.05 -8.48
N VAL A 89 30.61 3.89 -7.77
CA VAL A 89 29.74 5.01 -7.38
C VAL A 89 30.44 6.00 -6.44
N ARG A 90 31.26 5.51 -5.50
CA ARG A 90 32.00 6.37 -4.56
C ARG A 90 33.11 7.17 -5.24
N GLU A 91 33.83 6.57 -6.18
CA GLU A 91 34.85 7.25 -6.98
C GLU A 91 34.20 8.38 -7.82
N ALA A 92 33.07 8.09 -8.48
CA ALA A 92 32.33 9.05 -9.28
C ALA A 92 31.79 10.25 -8.47
N ARG A 93 31.56 10.10 -7.16
CA ARG A 93 31.10 11.18 -6.27
C ARG A 93 32.23 12.11 -5.81
N THR A 94 33.48 11.67 -5.90
CA THR A 94 34.65 12.42 -5.41
C THR A 94 35.27 13.30 -6.51
N ARG A 95 34.89 13.10 -7.77
CA ARG A 95 35.16 14.01 -8.90
C ARG A 95 34.07 15.05 -9.06
#